data_AF-A0A510E2Y1-F1
#
_entry.id   AF-A0A510E2Y1-F1
#
_cell.length_a   1.000
_cell.length_b   1.000
_cell.length_c   1.000
_cell.angle_alpha   90.00
_cell.angle_beta   90.00
_cell.angle_gamma   90.00
#
_symmetry.space_group_name_H-M   'P 1'
#
loop_
_entity.id
_entity.type
_entity.pdbx_description
1 polymer ?
#
loop_
_entity_poly.entity_id
_entity_poly.type
_entity_poly.pdbx_seq_one_letter_code
_entity_poly.pdbx_strand_id
1 'polypeptide(L)'
;MRRALRIVHFDKDHKAKYLELSFDSAAINDKGYADDGSLLISISQGEQRIAFQLSVSEAALLKERLDYILALLAKQYIEIDEKAAKERQQKQVKKDQKKEEYLDEEVEEEEG
;
A
#
# COMPACT_ATOMS: atom_id res chain seq x y z
N MET A 1 11.45 15.84 21.15
CA MET A 1 10.82 15.39 19.89
C MET A 1 9.47 16.05 19.64
N ARG A 2 9.30 16.60 18.44
CA ARG A 2 8.04 17.13 17.91
C ARG A 2 7.36 16.05 17.07
N ARG A 3 6.06 15.81 17.27
CA ARG A 3 5.30 14.84 16.46
C ARG A 3 4.92 15.47 15.13
N ALA A 4 5.27 14.81 14.03
CA ALA A 4 4.94 15.24 12.67
C ALA A 4 3.65 14.57 12.15
N LEU A 5 3.49 13.28 12.41
CA LEU A 5 2.38 12.49 11.88
C LEU A 5 1.95 11.40 12.86
N ARG A 6 0.65 11.09 12.87
CA ARG A 6 0.09 9.92 13.53
C ARG A 6 -0.98 9.31 12.63
N ILE A 7 -0.78 8.06 12.23
CA ILE A 7 -1.75 7.28 11.48
C ILE A 7 -2.32 6.21 12.41
N VAL A 8 -3.64 6.22 12.57
CA VAL A 8 -4.36 5.16 13.29
C VAL A 8 -4.82 4.13 12.26
N HIS A 9 -4.55 2.86 12.52
CA HIS A 9 -5.09 1.76 11.74
C HIS A 9 -5.57 0.64 12.67
N PHE A 10 -6.46 -0.21 12.17
CA PHE A 10 -6.99 -1.34 12.95
C PHE A 10 -6.41 -2.63 12.40
N ASP A 11 -6.03 -3.55 13.28
CA ASP A 11 -5.70 -4.90 12.85
C ASP A 11 -6.95 -5.74 12.59
N LYS A 12 -6.75 -7.00 12.20
CA LYS A 12 -7.83 -7.95 11.89
C LYS A 12 -8.73 -8.22 13.11
N ASP A 13 -8.25 -7.98 14.32
CA ASP A 13 -8.98 -8.16 15.57
C ASP A 13 -9.63 -6.85 16.06
N HIS A 14 -9.70 -5.83 15.19
CA HIS A 14 -10.19 -4.48 15.49
C HIS A 14 -9.43 -3.75 16.61
N LYS A 15 -8.20 -4.17 16.94
CA LYS A 15 -7.36 -3.45 17.89
C LYS A 15 -6.65 -2.30 17.19
N ALA A 16 -6.65 -1.15 17.86
CA ALA A 16 -5.99 0.05 17.34
C ALA A 16 -4.46 -0.11 17.35
N LYS A 17 -3.85 0.20 16.21
CA LYS A 17 -2.43 0.34 15.99
C LYS A 17 -2.12 1.77 15.56
N TYR A 18 -0.98 2.27 16.00
CA TYR A 18 -0.56 3.64 15.73
C TYR A 18 0.81 3.62 15.09
N LEU A 19 0.93 4.19 13.89
CA LEU A 19 2.20 4.59 13.33
C LEU A 19 2.42 6.07 13.62
N GLU A 20 3.51 6.40 14.29
CA GLU A 20 3.87 7.77 14.66
C GLU A 20 5.24 8.13 14.07
N LEU A 21 5.30 9.32 13.49
CA LEU A 21 6.54 9.96 13.05
C LEU A 21 6.78 11.18 13.93
N SER A 22 7.95 11.25 14.54
CA SER A 22 8.39 12.41 15.33
C SER A 22 9.82 12.77 14.94
N PHE A 23 10.24 14.01 15.19
CA PHE A 23 11.59 14.45 14.88
C PHE A 23 12.16 15.37 15.97
N ASP A 24 13.48 15.40 16.08
CA ASP A 24 14.23 16.42 16.80
C ASP A 24 14.95 17.33 15.82
N SER A 25 14.97 18.62 16.14
CA SER A 25 15.73 19.62 15.37
C SER A 25 17.21 19.48 15.69
N ALA A 26 18.07 19.83 14.72
CA ALA A 26 19.50 19.98 14.97
C ALA A 26 19.74 21.00 16.10
N ALA A 27 20.77 20.74 16.92
CA ALA A 27 21.10 21.56 18.07
C ALA A 27 22.62 21.74 18.18
N ILE A 28 23.07 22.73 18.96
CA ILE A 28 24.48 22.83 19.35
C ILE A 28 24.63 22.12 20.70
N ASN A 29 25.58 21.19 20.79
CA ASN A 29 25.86 20.46 22.02
C ASN A 29 26.75 21.27 22.99
N ASP A 30 26.94 20.74 24.20
CA ASP A 30 27.72 21.39 25.26
C ASP A 30 29.20 21.63 24.88
N LYS A 31 29.68 21.00 23.81
CA LYS A 31 31.03 21.16 23.27
C LYS A 31 31.11 22.15 22.09
N GLY A 32 29.99 22.78 21.73
CA GLY A 32 29.92 23.75 20.65
C GLY A 32 29.83 23.16 19.24
N TYR A 33 29.63 21.84 19.11
CA TYR A 33 29.45 21.18 17.82
C TYR A 33 27.97 21.02 17.48
N ALA A 34 27.65 20.98 16.19
CA ALA A 34 26.30 20.68 15.73
C ALA A 34 26.00 19.19 15.93
N ASP A 35 24.97 18.90 16.71
CA ASP A 35 24.32 17.60 16.79
C ASP A 35 23.22 17.55 15.74
N ASP A 36 23.26 16.47 14.95
CA ASP A 36 22.36 16.29 13.83
C ASP A 36 20.91 16.07 14.32
N GLY A 37 19.95 16.46 13.48
CA GLY A 37 18.54 16.13 13.74
C GLY A 37 18.31 14.61 13.73
N SER A 38 17.21 14.16 14.33
CA SER A 38 16.83 12.75 14.25
C SER A 38 15.35 12.57 13.95
N LEU A 39 15.03 11.49 13.24
CA LEU A 39 13.68 11.04 12.95
C LEU A 39 13.37 9.80 13.79
N LEU A 40 12.25 9.81 14.50
CA LEU A 40 11.72 8.66 15.22
C LEU A 40 10.49 8.12 14.49
N ILE A 41 10.55 6.84 14.11
CA ILE A 41 9.43 6.08 13.60
C ILE A 41 9.01 5.11 14.69
N SER A 42 7.76 5.16 15.15
CA SER A 42 7.27 4.22 16.14
C SER A 42 5.93 3.60 15.78
N ILE A 43 5.80 2.31 16.06
CA ILE A 43 4.58 1.52 15.89
C ILE A 43 4.14 1.05 17.28
N SER A 44 2.90 1.36 17.64
CA SER A 44 2.32 0.98 18.93
C SER A 44 1.06 0.14 18.73
N GLN A 45 0.93 -0.96 19.47
CA GLN A 45 -0.26 -1.82 19.54
C GLN A 45 -0.54 -2.17 21.00
N GLY A 46 -1.60 -1.59 21.58
CA GLY A 46 -1.84 -1.73 23.02
C GLY A 46 -0.65 -1.21 23.84
N GLU A 47 -0.07 -2.07 24.68
CA GLU A 47 1.12 -1.76 25.48
C GLU A 47 2.45 -1.99 24.74
N GLN A 48 2.44 -2.68 23.60
CA GLN A 48 3.64 -2.95 22.83
C GLN A 48 4.00 -1.74 21.96
N ARG A 49 5.26 -1.30 22.06
CA ARG A 49 5.80 -0.22 21.23
C ARG A 49 7.16 -0.63 20.67
N ILE A 50 7.30 -0.51 19.35
CA ILE A 50 8.58 -0.65 18.65
C ILE A 50 8.92 0.72 18.08
N ALA A 51 10.16 1.16 18.23
CA ALA A 51 10.61 2.45 17.71
C ALA A 51 12.00 2.34 17.09
N PHE A 52 12.20 3.07 16.00
CA PHE A 52 13.46 3.22 15.29
C PHE A 52 13.82 4.70 15.27
N GLN A 53 14.97 5.04 15.85
CA GLN A 53 15.54 6.37 15.73
C GLN A 53 16.56 6.36 14.60
N LEU A 54 16.41 7.29 13.67
CA LEU A 54 17.21 7.41 12.47
C LEU A 54 17.91 8.78 12.49
N SER A 55 19.16 8.78 12.07
CA SER A 55 19.85 10.01 11.64
C SER A 55 19.21 10.60 10.39
N VAL A 56 19.59 11.84 10.05
CA VAL A 56 19.12 12.50 8.81
C VAL A 56 19.49 11.67 7.57
N SER A 57 20.70 11.13 7.52
CA SER A 57 21.20 10.33 6.39
C SER A 57 20.43 9.01 6.24
N GLU A 58 20.13 8.33 7.35
CA GLU A 58 19.34 7.09 7.33
C GLU A 58 17.89 7.36 6.93
N ALA A 59 17.30 8.46 7.42
CA ALA A 59 15.96 8.87 7.04
C ALA A 59 15.87 9.22 5.55
N ALA A 60 16.88 9.90 5.00
CA ALA A 60 16.97 10.21 3.57
C ALA A 60 17.06 8.93 2.73
N LEU A 61 17.92 7.97 3.14
CA LEU A 61 18.02 6.68 2.47
C LEU A 61 16.69 5.91 2.53
N LEU A 62 16.03 5.89 3.70
CA LEU A 62 14.74 5.23 3.85
C LEU A 62 13.68 5.83 2.92
N LYS A 63 13.63 7.15 2.78
CA LYS A 63 12.73 7.83 1.84
C LYS A 63 12.93 7.32 0.41
N GLU A 64 14.16 7.34 -0.09
CA GLU A 64 14.46 6.88 -1.45
C GLU A 64 14.09 5.40 -1.68
N ARG A 65 14.30 4.56 -0.66
CA ARG A 65 13.91 3.14 -0.72
C ARG A 65 12.40 2.95 -0.69
N LEU A 66 11.67 3.75 0.09
CA LEU A 66 10.21 3.73 0.11
C LEU A 66 9.63 4.14 -1.24
N ASP A 67 10.13 5.21 -1.84
CA ASP A 67 9.69 5.68 -3.16
C ASP A 67 9.88 4.59 -4.23
N TYR A 68 11.04 3.93 -4.23
CA TYR A 68 11.31 2.79 -5.11
C TYR A 68 10.34 1.62 -4.91
N ILE A 69 10.10 1.21 -3.65
CA ILE A 69 9.20 0.09 -3.33
C ILE A 69 7.76 0.43 -3.75
N LEU A 70 7.30 1.66 -3.50
CA LEU A 70 5.96 2.10 -3.90
C LEU A 70 5.79 2.07 -5.42
N ALA A 71 6.79 2.48 -6.18
CA ALA A 71 6.77 2.38 -7.64
C ALA A 71 6.64 0.92 -8.13
N LEU A 72 7.38 -0.01 -7.51
CA LEU A 72 7.27 -1.44 -7.82
C LEU A 72 5.88 -2.00 -7.50
N LEU A 73 5.32 -1.66 -6.33
CA LEU A 73 3.99 -2.11 -5.92
C LEU A 73 2.90 -1.56 -6.85
N ALA A 74 2.99 -0.30 -7.25
CA ALA A 74 2.06 0.31 -8.20
C ALA A 74 2.09 -0.42 -9.56
N LYS A 75 3.29 -0.72 -10.06
CA LYS A 75 3.46 -1.50 -11.30
C LYS A 75 2.82 -2.88 -11.20
N GLN A 76 3.11 -3.62 -10.12
CA GLN A 76 2.52 -4.95 -9.88
C GLN A 76 0.99 -4.89 -9.80
N TYR A 77 0.43 -3.87 -9.16
CA TYR A 77 -1.01 -3.69 -9.07
C TYR A 77 -1.64 -3.50 -10.46
N ILE A 78 -1.07 -2.63 -11.30
CA ILE A 78 -1.54 -2.39 -12.67
C ILE A 78 -1.50 -3.70 -13.49
N GLU A 79 -0.40 -4.45 -13.43
CA GLU A 79 -0.26 -5.72 -14.15
C GLU A 79 -1.33 -6.75 -13.74
N ILE A 80 -1.63 -6.84 -12.43
CA ILE A 80 -2.67 -7.73 -11.90
C ILE A 80 -4.06 -7.26 -12.33
N ASP A 81 -4.34 -5.96 -12.26
CA ASP A 81 -5.65 -5.41 -12.64
C ASP A 81 -5.93 -5.57 -14.14
N GLU A 82 -4.94 -5.32 -14.99
CA GLU A 82 -5.04 -5.57 -16.44
C GLU A 82 -5.30 -7.05 -16.74
N LYS A 83 -4.62 -7.96 -16.06
CA LYS A 83 -4.86 -9.40 -16.19
C LYS A 83 -6.28 -9.75 -15.76
N ALA A 84 -6.74 -9.23 -14.62
CA ALA A 84 -8.10 -9.45 -14.13
C ALA A 84 -9.16 -8.84 -15.07
N ALA A 85 -8.89 -7.71 -15.71
CA ALA A 85 -9.76 -7.11 -16.72
C ALA A 85 -9.88 -8.00 -17.98
N LYS A 86 -8.75 -8.53 -18.49
CA LYS A 86 -8.75 -9.47 -19.63
C LYS A 86 -9.51 -10.76 -19.32
N GLU A 87 -9.33 -11.32 -18.12
CA GLU A 87 -10.06 -12.51 -17.68
C GLU A 87 -11.57 -12.25 -17.57
N ARG A 88 -11.98 -11.07 -17.07
CA ARG A 88 -13.38 -10.65 -17.03
C ARG A 88 -13.98 -10.53 -18.43
N GLN A 89 -13.27 -9.89 -19.36
CA GLN A 89 -13.70 -9.77 -20.76
C GLN A 89 -13.84 -11.14 -21.44
N GLN A 90 -12.86 -12.03 -21.30
CA GLN A 90 -12.93 -13.38 -21.88
C GLN A 90 -14.10 -14.21 -21.31
N LYS A 91 -14.38 -14.08 -20.00
CA LYS A 91 -15.55 -14.73 -19.39
C LYS A 91 -16.86 -14.17 -19.93
N GLN A 92 -16.92 -12.88 -20.24
CA GLN A 92 -18.09 -12.23 -20.81
C GLN A 92 -18.34 -12.70 -22.26
N VAL A 93 -17.30 -12.69 -23.10
CA VAL A 93 -17.36 -13.19 -24.49
C VAL A 93 -17.80 -14.66 -24.55
N LYS A 94 -17.27 -15.54 -23.68
CA LYS A 94 -17.71 -16.95 -23.60
C LYS A 94 -19.17 -17.10 -23.14
N LYS A 95 -19.68 -16.14 -22.38
CA LYS A 95 -21.07 -16.13 -21.90
C LYS A 95 -22.03 -15.65 -22.98
N ASP A 96 -21.59 -14.68 -23.79
CA ASP A 96 -22.35 -14.16 -24.93
C ASP A 96 -22.38 -15.17 -26.09
N GLN A 97 -21.25 -15.85 -26.38
CA GLN A 97 -21.21 -16.95 -27.36
C GLN A 97 -22.13 -18.12 -27.00
N LYS A 98 -22.18 -18.51 -25.72
CA LYS A 98 -23.16 -19.51 -25.27
C LYS A 98 -24.60 -19.03 -25.44
N LYS A 99 -24.86 -17.72 -25.30
CA LYS A 99 -26.21 -17.17 -25.42
C LYS A 99 -26.68 -17.14 -26.87
N GLU A 100 -25.79 -16.90 -27.82
CA GLU A 100 -26.07 -16.99 -29.26
C GLU A 100 -26.26 -18.44 -29.72
N GLU A 101 -25.49 -19.40 -29.18
CA GLU A 101 -25.62 -20.82 -29.52
C GLU A 101 -26.98 -21.43 -29.08
N TYR A 102 -27.60 -20.94 -27.99
CA TYR A 102 -28.95 -21.36 -27.58
C TYR A 102 -30.11 -20.67 -28.34
N LEU A 103 -29.83 -19.61 -29.11
CA LEU A 103 -30.87 -18.88 -29.86
C LEU A 103 -31.04 -19.40 -31.30
N ASP A 104 -30.04 -20.09 -31.86
CA ASP A 104 -30.09 -20.69 -33.20
C ASP A 104 -30.69 -22.11 -33.21
N GLU A 105 -30.73 -22.83 -32.08
CA GLU A 105 -31.31 -24.18 -32.01
C GLU A 105 -32.84 -24.22 -31.81
N GLU A 106 -33.50 -23.11 -31.43
CA GLU A 106 -34.95 -23.08 -31.14
C GLU A 106 -35.83 -22.67 -32.34
N VAL A 107 -35.28 -22.47 -33.55
CA VAL A 107 -36.05 -21.96 -34.72
C VAL A 107 -36.27 -23.01 -35.82
N GLU A 108 -35.71 -24.23 -35.74
CA GLU A 108 -35.86 -25.25 -36.80
C GLU A 108 -36.94 -26.33 -36.58
N GLU A 109 -37.76 -26.30 -35.51
CA GLU A 109 -38.81 -27.31 -35.27
C GLU A 109 -40.27 -26.86 -35.54
N GLU A 110 -40.51 -25.70 -36.16
CA GLU A 110 -41.87 -25.25 -36.50
C GLU A 110 -42.08 -24.79 -37.96
N GLU A 111 -41.47 -25.38 -39.00
CA GLU A 111 -42.09 -25.34 -40.35
C GLU A 111 -41.78 -26.61 -41.16
N GLY A 112 -42.82 -27.41 -41.48
CA GLY A 112 -42.92 -28.17 -42.74
C GLY A 112 -42.90 -29.68 -42.68
#